data_AF-A0A8S9W168-F1
#
_entry.id   AF-A0A8S9W168-F1
#
_cell.length_a   1.000
_cell.length_b   1.000
_cell.length_c   1.000
_cell.angle_alpha   90.00
_cell.angle_beta   90.00
_cell.angle_gamma   90.00
#
_symmetry.space_group_name_H-M   'P 1'
#
loop_
_entity.id
_entity.type
_entity.pdbx_description
1 polymer ?
#
loop_
_entity_poly.entity_id
_entity_poly.type
_entity_poly.pdbx_seq_one_letter_code
_entity_poly.pdbx_strand_id
1 'polypeptide(L)' 'MAGITSRIVEYLKETEYMIVERTKDFESSGLVKTSVVRCEYIMTVPERLVARKLGHLPDETMTEIDKKLKLSLGIKY' A
#
# COMPACT_ATOMS: atom_id res chain seq x y z
N MET A 1 -10.05 -1.67 -2.09
CA MET A 1 -8.64 -1.93 -2.46
C MET A 1 -7.92 -0.62 -2.69
N ALA A 2 -6.60 -0.57 -2.46
CA ALA A 2 -5.75 0.59 -2.74
C ALA A 2 -4.77 0.28 -3.88
N GLY A 3 -4.44 1.26 -4.71
CA GLY A 3 -3.48 1.11 -5.80
C GLY A 3 -2.03 1.03 -5.30
N ILE A 4 -1.21 0.25 -6.02
CA ILE A 4 0.24 0.12 -5.78
C ILE A 4 0.98 0.42 -7.08
N THR A 5 2.04 1.21 -7.02
CA THR A 5 2.89 1.54 -8.18
C THR A 5 4.37 1.36 -7.85
N SER A 6 5.17 0.94 -8.83
CA SER A 6 6.64 0.96 -8.74
C SER A 6 7.26 2.19 -9.40
N ARG A 7 6.44 3.13 -9.89
CA ARG A 7 6.91 4.45 -10.31
C ARG A 7 7.14 5.29 -9.07
N ILE A 8 8.39 5.35 -8.63
CA ILE A 8 8.81 6.14 -7.49
C ILE A 8 9.02 7.58 -7.97
N VAL A 9 8.37 8.53 -7.29
CA VAL A 9 8.54 9.97 -7.50
C VAL A 9 9.44 10.53 -6.41
N GLU A 10 10.08 11.68 -6.65
CA GLU A 10 11.05 12.29 -5.72
C GLU A 10 10.45 12.61 -4.34
N TYR A 11 9.14 12.85 -4.26
CA TYR A 11 8.45 13.23 -3.02
C TYR A 11 7.28 12.30 -2.74
N LEU A 12 7.37 11.57 -1.62
CA LEU A 12 6.30 10.71 -1.12
C LEU A 12 5.21 11.57 -0.46
N LYS A 13 3.95 11.37 -0.80
CA LYS A 13 2.85 12.06 -0.12
C LYS A 13 2.62 11.49 1.28
N GLU A 14 1.99 12.28 2.14
CA GLU A 14 1.61 11.82 3.49
C GLU A 14 0.66 10.61 3.46
N THR A 15 -0.19 10.51 2.43
CA THR A 15 -1.14 9.41 2.19
C THR A 15 -0.50 8.19 1.51
N GLU A 16 0.79 8.23 1.23
CA GLU A 16 1.51 7.16 0.55
C GLU A 16 2.45 6.41 1.51
N TYR A 17 2.57 5.09 1.30
CA TYR A 17 3.46 4.22 2.08
C TYR A 17 4.45 3.53 1.14
N MET A 18 5.74 3.67 1.40
CA MET A 18 6.79 3.07 0.56
C MET A 18 7.21 1.71 1.11
N ILE A 19 7.14 0.68 0.27
CA ILE A 19 7.67 -0.66 0.53
C ILE A 19 9.02 -0.75 -0.19
N VAL A 20 10.10 -0.72 0.60
CA VAL A 20 11.49 -0.69 0.10
C VAL A 20 12.04 -2.10 0.00
N GLU A 21 12.75 -2.41 -1.09
CA GLU A 21 13.44 -3.69 -1.26
C GLU A 21 14.31 -4.07 -0.06
N ARG A 22 14.38 -5.37 0.24
CA ARG A 22 15.16 -5.95 1.36
C ARG A 22 14.69 -5.55 2.76
N THR A 23 13.47 -5.01 2.89
CA THR A 23 12.79 -4.85 4.17
C THR A 23 11.86 -6.04 4.44
N LYS A 24 11.45 -6.25 5.70
CA LYS A 24 10.48 -7.29 6.08
C LYS A 24 9.16 -7.15 5.32
N ASP A 25 8.72 -5.91 5.12
CA ASP A 25 7.51 -5.56 4.39
C ASP A 25 7.60 -6.01 2.94
N PHE A 26 8.77 -5.81 2.32
CA PHE A 26 9.02 -6.25 0.95
C PHE A 26 9.03 -7.77 0.84
N GLU A 27 9.77 -8.46 1.71
CA GLU A 27 9.89 -9.93 1.70
C GLU A 27 8.55 -10.64 1.81
N SER A 28 7.63 -10.10 2.63
CA SER A 28 6.29 -10.67 2.82
C SER A 28 5.28 -10.24 1.75
N SER A 29 5.48 -9.09 1.09
CA SER A 29 4.51 -8.49 0.15
C SER A 29 4.27 -9.26 -1.15
N GLY A 30 5.26 -10.04 -1.61
CA GLY A 30 5.27 -10.65 -2.95
C GLY A 30 5.53 -9.66 -4.09
N LEU A 31 5.98 -8.43 -3.79
CA LEU A 31 6.40 -7.44 -4.78
C LEU A 31 7.80 -7.77 -5.33
N VAL A 32 8.06 -7.34 -6.56
CA VAL A 32 9.33 -7.64 -7.25
C VAL A 32 10.34 -6.49 -7.21
N LYS A 33 9.92 -5.30 -6.79
CA LYS A 33 10.77 -4.11 -6.66
C LYS A 33 10.12 -3.09 -5.72
N THR A 34 10.90 -2.11 -5.29
CA THR A 34 10.42 -1.02 -4.44
C THR A 34 9.15 -0.39 -5.04
N SER A 35 8.12 -0.25 -4.20
CA SER A 35 6.78 0.18 -4.63
C SER A 35 6.12 1.06 -3.58
N VAL A 36 5.10 1.81 -3.99
CA VAL A 36 4.35 2.74 -3.15
C VAL A 36 2.87 2.34 -3.14
N VAL A 37 2.33 2.17 -1.94
CA VAL A 37 0.88 2.05 -1.69
C VAL A 37 0.29 3.46 -1.67
N ARG A 38 -0.75 3.70 -2.47
CA ARG A 38 -1.34 5.03 -2.69
C ARG A 38 -2.73 5.08 -2.08
N CYS A 39 -2.84 5.56 -0.83
CA CYS A 39 -4.12 5.55 -0.11
C CYS A 39 -5.13 6.54 -0.69
N GLU A 40 -4.71 7.52 -1.49
CA GLU A 40 -5.60 8.39 -2.25
C GLU A 40 -6.18 7.71 -3.50
N TYR A 41 -5.66 6.55 -3.88
CA TYR A 41 -6.08 5.79 -5.05
C TYR A 41 -6.80 4.50 -4.62
N ILE A 42 -7.98 4.66 -4.01
CA ILE A 42 -8.81 3.54 -3.55
C ILE A 42 -10.03 3.30 -4.42
N MET A 43 -10.45 2.05 -4.50
CA MET A 43 -11.66 1.63 -5.21
C MET A 43 -12.21 0.32 -4.65
N THR A 44 -13.52 0.15 -4.77
CA THR A 44 -14.17 -1.15 -4.57
C THR A 44 -14.14 -1.92 -5.90
N VAL A 45 -13.66 -3.16 -5.87
CA VAL A 45 -13.61 -4.02 -7.06
C VAL A 45 -14.37 -5.32 -6.81
N PRO A 46 -15.06 -5.89 -7.81
CA PRO A 46 -15.62 -7.23 -7.70
C PRO A 46 -14.54 -8.29 -7.44
N GLU A 47 -14.81 -9.22 -6.54
CA GLU A 47 -13.85 -10.28 -6.16
C GLU A 47 -13.38 -11.12 -7.35
N ARG A 48 -14.25 -11.35 -8.34
CA ARG A 48 -13.91 -12.06 -9.59
C ARG A 48 -12.76 -11.44 -10.40
N LEU A 49 -12.41 -10.17 -10.14
CA LEU A 49 -11.27 -9.50 -10.79
C LEU A 49 -9.94 -9.80 -10.11
N VAL A 50 -9.95 -10.41 -8.92
CA VAL A 50 -8.75 -10.76 -8.17
C VAL A 50 -8.16 -12.06 -8.73
N ALA A 51 -7.06 -11.95 -9.48
CA ALA A 51 -6.43 -13.12 -10.09
C ALA A 51 -5.79 -14.08 -9.07
N ARG A 52 -5.08 -13.53 -8.07
CA ARG A 52 -4.44 -14.29 -6.99
C ARG A 52 -3.95 -13.37 -5.86
N LYS A 53 -3.62 -13.96 -4.72
CA LYS A 53 -2.83 -13.33 -3.65
C LYS A 53 -1.34 -13.34 -4.01
N LEU A 54 -0.66 -12.20 -3.87
CA LEU A 54 0.80 -12.10 -4.08
C LEU A 54 1.59 -12.35 -2.79
N GLY A 55 1.10 -11.82 -1.68
CA GLY A 55 1.75 -11.91 -0.37
C GLY A 55 0.86 -11.29 0.71
N HIS A 56 1.47 -10.87 1.81
CA HIS A 56 0.83 -10.10 2.87
C HIS A 56 1.78 -9.02 3.38
N LEU A 57 1.26 -7.97 3.99
CA LEU A 57 2.09 -7.03 4.73
C LEU A 57 2.01 -7.37 6.22
N PRO A 58 3.05 -7.08 7.02
CA PRO A 58 3.00 -7.22 8.47
C PRO A 58 1.91 -6.33 9.10
N ASP A 59 1.42 -6.72 10.28
CA ASP A 59 0.35 -5.98 10.97
C ASP A 59 0.75 -4.55 11.35
N GLU A 60 2.03 -4.35 11.70
CA GLU A 60 2.61 -3.04 11.98
C GLU A 60 2.53 -2.12 10.75
N THR A 61 2.88 -2.67 9.58
CA THR A 61 2.78 -1.98 8.28
C THR A 61 1.35 -1.66 7.92
N MET A 62 0.44 -2.63 8.11
CA MET A 62 -0.99 -2.42 7.87
C MET A 62 -1.59 -1.35 8.78
N THR A 63 -1.12 -1.26 10.04
CA THR A 63 -1.52 -0.21 10.99
C THR A 63 -1.09 1.17 10.50
N GLU A 64 0.10 1.30 9.92
CA GLU A 64 0.58 2.57 9.37
C GLU A 64 -0.16 2.95 8.07
N ILE A 65 -0.43 1.99 7.19
CA ILE A 65 -1.25 2.20 5.99
C ILE A 65 -2.66 2.64 6.38
N ASP A 66 -3.23 2.06 7.43
CA ASP A 66 -4.55 2.42 7.93
C ASP A 66 -4.59 3.89 8.39
N LYS A 67 -3.59 4.38 9.14
CA LYS A 67 -3.47 5.81 9.48
C LYS A 67 -3.43 6.70 8.24
N LYS A 68 -2.66 6.32 7.23
CA LYS A 68 -2.55 7.06 5.96
C LYS A 68 -3.85 7.05 5.16
N LEU A 69 -4.59 5.94 5.21
CA LEU A 69 -5.91 5.82 4.61
C LEU A 69 -6.93 6.73 5.30
N LYS A 70 -6.93 6.75 6.63
CA LYS A 70 -7.78 7.65 7.43
C LYS A 70 -7.49 9.11 7.11
N LEU A 71 -6.21 9.49 7.02
CA LEU A 71 -5.79 10.80 6.57
C LEU A 71 -6.31 11.12 5.16
N SER A 72 -6.15 10.19 4.21
CA SER A 72 -6.61 10.36 2.83
C SER A 72 -8.12 10.55 2.70
N LEU A 73 -8.89 10.01 3.66
CA LEU A 73 -10.36 10.08 3.68
C LEU A 73 -10.89 11.21 4.58
N GLY A 74 -10.00 11.99 5.21
CA GLY A 74 -10.40 13.04 6.16
C GLY A 74 -11.04 12.48 7.44
N ILE A 75 -10.82 11.20 7.75
CA ILE A 75 -11.31 10.57 8.97
C ILE A 75 -10.32 10.88 10.10
N LYS A 76 -10.66 11.83 10.95
CA LYS A 76 -9.88 12.17 12.16
C LYS A 76 -10.28 11.28 13.34
N TYR A 77 -9.28 10.91 14.14
CA TYR A 77 -9.40 10.27 15.45
C TYR A 77 -9.50 11.35 16.52
#